data_AF-A0A151TPX5-F1
#
_entry.id   AF-A0A151TPX5-F1
#
_cell.length_a   1.000
_cell.length_b   1.000
_cell.length_c   1.000
_cell.angle_alpha   90.00
_cell.angle_beta   90.00
_cell.angle_gamma   90.00
#
_symmetry.space_group_name_H-M   'P 1'
#
loop_
_entity.id
_entity.type
_entity.pdbx_description
1 polymer ?
#
loop_
_entity_poly.entity_id
_entity_poly.type
_entity_poly.pdbx_seq_one_letter_code
_entity_poly.pdbx_strand_id
1 'polypeptide(L)' 'QVQEIVISADMQCEKCRKRVADIITKMNAETESVEVNVLEKKVVLTFRLPTIGKVISQPLPKVAIIKRIFRSSQS' A
#
# COMPACT_ATOMS: atom_id res chain seq x y z
N GLN A 1 15.40 13.49 0.96
CA GLN A 1 15.55 12.57 -0.19
C GLN A 1 14.19 12.43 -0.85
N VAL A 2 14.11 12.51 -2.18
CA VAL A 2 12.85 12.30 -2.92
C VAL A 2 12.69 10.80 -3.19
N GLN A 3 11.48 10.26 -2.99
CA GLN A 3 11.12 8.89 -3.33
C GLN A 3 9.86 8.85 -4.18
N GLU A 4 9.84 7.91 -5.12
CA GLU A 4 8.72 7.62 -5.99
C GLU A 4 8.11 6.27 -5.60
N ILE A 5 6.80 6.24 -5.39
CA ILE A 5 6.02 5.01 -5.19
C ILE A 5 5.00 4.88 -6.31
N VAL A 6 4.99 3.71 -6.95
CA VAL A 6 4.02 3.34 -7.98
C VAL A 6 2.99 2.39 -7.38
N ILE A 7 1.72 2.77 -7.47
CA ILE A 7 0.58 1.96 -7.05
C ILE A 7 -0.22 1.58 -8.30
N SER A 8 -0.33 0.28 -8.55
CA SER A 8 -1.27 -0.23 -9.56
C SER A 8 -2.68 -0.21 -8.97
N ALA A 9 -3.53 0.70 -9.45
CA ALA A 9 -4.90 0.87 -8.98
C ALA A 9 -5.83 1.34 -10.10
N ASP A 10 -7.01 0.73 -10.17
CA ASP A 10 -8.09 1.19 -11.03
C ASP A 10 -8.85 2.32 -10.34
N MET A 11 -8.77 3.54 -10.88
CA MET A 11 -9.39 4.74 -10.28
C MET A 11 -10.82 4.99 -10.80
N GLN A 12 -11.38 4.10 -11.62
CA GLN A 12 -12.73 4.29 -12.18
C GLN A 12 -13.82 4.14 -11.11
N CYS A 13 -13.55 3.45 -10.00
CA CYS A 13 -14.51 3.22 -8.92
C CYS A 13 -14.33 4.18 -7.73
N GLU A 14 -15.43 4.71 -7.16
CA GLU A 14 -15.38 5.66 -6.03
C GLU A 14 -14.66 5.07 -4.80
N LYS A 15 -14.95 3.81 -4.48
CA LYS A 15 -14.30 3.08 -3.38
C LYS A 15 -12.79 2.93 -3.59
N CYS A 16 -12.36 2.80 -4.84
CA CYS A 16 -10.96 2.67 -5.24
C CYS A 16 -10.23 4.00 -5.01
N ARG A 17 -10.85 5.11 -5.42
CA ARG A 17 -10.33 6.47 -5.18
C ARG A 17 -10.19 6.76 -3.69
N LYS A 18 -11.22 6.42 -2.89
CA LYS A 18 -11.17 6.58 -1.43
C LYS A 18 -10.01 5.80 -0.81
N ARG A 19 -9.80 4.54 -1.21
CA ARG A 19 -8.67 3.73 -0.73
C ARG A 19 -7.31 4.34 -1.06
N VAL A 20 -7.14 4.85 -2.28
CA VAL A 20 -5.89 5.51 -2.67
C VAL A 20 -5.69 6.80 -1.88
N ALA A 21 -6.74 7.61 -1.71
CA ALA A 21 -6.68 8.81 -0.87
C ALA A 21 -6.33 8.49 0.60
N ASP A 22 -6.89 7.41 1.15
CA ASP A 22 -6.57 6.94 2.50
C ASP A 22 -5.10 6.52 2.64
N ILE A 23 -4.54 5.87 1.61
CA ILE A 23 -3.11 5.49 1.58
C ILE A 23 -2.24 6.74 1.59
N ILE A 24 -2.51 7.70 0.70
CA ILE A 24 -1.74 8.96 0.61
C ILE A 24 -1.78 9.70 1.94
N THR A 25 -2.96 9.81 2.55
CA THR A 25 -3.13 10.50 3.84
C THR A 25 -2.35 9.79 4.96
N LYS A 26 -2.29 8.46 4.95
CA LYS A 26 -1.58 7.65 5.96
C LYS A 26 -0.06 7.61 5.77
N MET A 27 0.46 7.98 4.61
CA MET A 27 1.90 7.96 4.36
C MET A 27 2.67 8.96 5.23
N ASN A 28 1.99 9.95 5.86
CA ASN A 28 2.57 10.91 6.81
C ASN A 28 3.90 11.52 6.32
N ALA A 29 4.00 11.70 5.00
CA ALA A 29 5.16 12.24 4.31
C ALA A 29 4.75 13.45 3.49
N GLU A 30 5.68 14.37 3.26
CA GLU A 30 5.44 15.54 2.42
C GLU A 30 5.30 15.09 0.96
N THR A 31 4.05 14.90 0.52
CA THR A 31 3.74 14.52 -0.86
C THR A 31 3.96 15.74 -1.75
N GLU A 32 4.85 15.62 -2.73
CA GLU A 32 5.15 16.67 -3.70
C GLU A 32 4.19 16.63 -4.89
N SER A 33 3.95 15.43 -5.41
CA SER A 33 3.08 15.23 -6.57
C SER A 33 2.35 13.90 -6.52
N VAL A 34 1.17 13.89 -7.15
CA VAL A 34 0.37 12.70 -7.38
C VAL A 34 -0.02 12.70 -8.86
N GLU A 35 0.43 11.70 -9.59
CA GLU A 35 0.08 11.50 -10.99
C GLU A 35 -0.81 10.28 -11.13
N VAL A 36 -1.90 10.40 -11.88
CA VAL A 36 -2.86 9.32 -12.07
C VAL A 36 -2.99 9.02 -13.56
N ASN A 37 -2.56 7.83 -13.97
CA ASN A 37 -2.82 7.31 -15.30
C ASN A 37 -3.95 6.28 -15.23
N VAL A 38 -5.13 6.70 -15.67
CA VAL A 38 -6.34 5.86 -15.66
C VAL A 38 -6.25 4.72 -16.67
N LEU A 39 -5.62 4.94 -17.82
CA LEU A 39 -5.48 3.94 -18.88
C LEU A 39 -4.54 2.81 -18.45
N GLU A 40 -3.41 3.19 -17.85
CA GLU A 40 -2.42 2.24 -17.33
C GLU A 40 -2.76 1.70 -15.93
N LYS A 41 -3.86 2.18 -15.33
CA LYS A 41 -4.27 1.83 -13.95
C LYS A 41 -3.13 2.02 -12.96
N LYS A 42 -2.47 3.18 -13.06
CA LYS A 42 -1.24 3.51 -12.35
C LYS A 42 -1.40 4.84 -11.62
N VAL A 43 -1.00 4.86 -10.36
CA VAL A 43 -0.87 6.08 -9.55
C VAL A 43 0.58 6.20 -9.12
N VAL A 44 1.19 7.35 -9.41
CA VAL A 44 2.57 7.66 -9.02
C VAL A 44 2.52 8.71 -7.92
N LEU A 45 3.18 8.41 -6.81
CA LEU A 45 3.31 9.28 -5.66
C LEU A 45 4.76 9.69 -5.53
N THR A 46 5.01 10.99 -5.58
CA THR A 46 6.33 11.56 -5.31
C THR A 46 6.28 12.25 -3.96
N PHE A 47 7.16 11.87 -3.04
CA PHE A 47 7.21 12.48 -1.71
C PHE A 47 8.64 12.74 -1.28
N ARG A 48 8.80 13.78 -0.46
CA ARG A 48 10.02 14.01 0.30
C ARG A 48 9.92 13.24 1.60
N LEU A 49 10.87 12.34 1.79
CA LEU A 49 11.13 11.85 3.12
C LEU A 49 11.90 12.90 3.92
N PRO A 50 11.47 13.19 5.16
CA PRO A 50 12.31 13.91 6.09
C PRO A 50 13.61 13.11 6.27
N THR A 51 14.75 13.78 6.11
CA THR A 51 16.06 13.16 6.30
C THR A 51 16.27 12.89 7.79
N ILE A 52 15.69 11.81 8.33
CA ILE A 52 15.97 11.35 9.68
C ILE A 52 16.17 9.84 9.63
N GLY A 53 17.42 9.42 9.87
CA GLY A 53 17.81 8.02 9.90
C GLY A 53 17.03 7.24 10.94
N LYS A 54 15.98 6.54 10.52
CA LYS A 54 15.51 5.31 11.16
C LYS A 54 14.64 4.55 10.17
N VAL A 55 15.22 3.52 9.57
CA VAL A 55 14.47 2.44 8.95
C VAL A 55 13.63 1.82 10.06
N ILE A 56 12.39 2.26 10.22
CA ILE A 56 11.38 1.41 10.86
C ILE A 56 10.86 0.54 9.72
N SER A 57 11.64 -0.49 9.40
CA SER A 57 11.11 -1.70 8.80
C SER A 57 10.05 -2.21 9.76
N GLN A 58 8.80 -1.79 9.58
CA GLN A 58 7.70 -2.50 10.22
C GLN A 58 7.71 -3.91 9.61
N PRO A 59 7.94 -4.97 10.40
CA PRO A 59 7.86 -6.31 9.88
C PRO A 59 6.41 -6.52 9.43
N LEU A 60 6.25 -6.72 8.13
CA LEU A 60 5.03 -7.22 7.51
C LEU A 60 4.52 -8.39 8.40
N PRO A 61 3.26 -8.36 8.89
CA PRO A 61 2.80 -9.36 9.84
C PRO A 61 2.94 -10.72 9.17
N LYS A 62 3.80 -11.55 9.75
CA LYS A 62 3.98 -12.96 9.35
C LYS A 62 2.60 -13.57 9.29
N VAL A 63 2.11 -13.82 8.09
CA VAL A 63 0.86 -14.54 7.85
C VAL A 63 0.99 -15.86 8.59
N ALA A 64 0.27 -15.99 9.71
CA ALA A 64 0.19 -17.23 10.44
C ALA A 64 -0.48 -18.22 9.49
N ILE A 65 0.31 -19.18 9.00
CA ILE A 65 -0.18 -20.31 8.22
C ILE A 65 -1.19 -21.04 9.11
N ILE A 66 -2.49 -20.81 8.85
CA ILE A 66 -3.56 -21.56 9.50
C ILE A 66 -3.44 -23.00 9.01
N LYS A 67 -2.81 -23.86 9.83
CA LYS A 67 -2.89 -25.31 9.66
C LYS A 67 -4.34 -25.73 9.96
N ARG A 68 -5.16 -25.89 8.91
CA ARG A 68 -6.40 -26.69 8.99
C ARG A 68 -6.00 -28.13 9.32
N ILE A 69 -6.27 -28.56 10.53
CA ILE A 69 -6.26 -29.99 10.85
C ILE A 69 -7.65 -30.51 10.47
N PHE A 70 -7.77 -31.12 9.30
CA PHE A 70 -8.91 -31.95 8.96
C PHE A 70 -8.82 -33.20 9.83
N ARG A 71 -9.69 -33.31 10.85
CA ARG A 71 -9.84 -34.53 11.64
C ARG A 71 -11.04 -35.29 11.09
N SER A 72 -10.81 -36.03 10.00
CA SER A 72 -11.71 -37.10 9.56
C SER A 72 -11.26 -38.40 10.20
N SER A 73 -12.09 -39.03 11.01
CA SER A 73 -12.08 -40.49 11.20
C SER A 73 -13.47 -40.92 11.66
N GLN A 74 -14.12 -41.67 10.78
CA GLN A 74 -15.35 -42.41 10.96
C GLN A 74 -15.01 -43.75 11.61
N SER A 75 -15.67 -44.09 12.73
CA SER A 75 -16.06 -45.43 13.21
C SER A 75 -16.79 -45.26 14.54
#